data_AF-A0A3M1QYR5-F1
#
_entry.id   AF-A0A3M1QYR5-F1
#
_cell.length_a   1.000
_cell.length_b   1.000
_cell.length_c   1.000
_cell.angle_alpha   90.00
_cell.angle_beta   90.00
_cell.angle_gamma   90.00
#
_symmetry.space_group_name_H-M   'P 1'
#
loop_
_entity.id
_entity.type
_entity.pdbx_description
1 polymer ?
#
loop_
_entity_poly.entity_id
_entity_poly.type
_entity_poly.pdbx_seq_one_letter_code
_entity_poly.pdbx_strand_id
1 'polypeptide(L)' 'ALERMGARHSACPVEEFVVDRERKVVTTPAYMLGPGVKDVAAGIERCVQEVLALCG' A
#
# COMPACT_ATOMS: atom_id res chain seq x y z
N ALA A 1 -13.00 -2.57 -9.89
CA ALA A 1 -13.39 -3.84 -9.22
C ALA A 1 -13.63 -3.63 -7.72
N LEU A 2 -12.65 -3.11 -6.99
CA LEU A 2 -12.77 -2.72 -5.57
C LEU A 2 -13.91 -1.73 -5.28
N GLU A 3 -14.21 -0.83 -6.23
CA GLU A 3 -15.33 0.13 -6.14
C GLU A 3 -16.69 -0.54 -5.99
N ARG A 4 -16.90 -1.73 -6.58
CA ARG A 4 -18.13 -2.49 -6.39
C ARG A 4 -18.27 -3.06 -4.98
N MET A 5 -17.17 -3.14 -4.24
CA MET A 5 -17.11 -3.56 -2.84
C MET A 5 -17.14 -2.37 -1.88
N GLY A 6 -17.39 -1.14 -2.38
CA GLY A 6 -17.49 0.07 -1.56
C GLY A 6 -16.15 0.74 -1.22
N ALA A 7 -15.03 0.25 -1.75
CA ALA A 7 -13.72 0.86 -1.56
C ALA A 7 -13.41 1.88 -2.66
N ARG A 8 -12.71 2.97 -2.31
CA ARG A 8 -12.14 3.90 -3.30
C ARG A 8 -10.74 3.43 -3.68
N HIS A 9 -10.56 2.92 -4.90
CA HIS A 9 -9.24 2.52 -5.37
C HIS A 9 -8.40 3.75 -5.73
N SER A 10 -7.14 3.76 -5.32
CA SER A 10 -6.13 4.73 -5.77
C SER A 10 -5.06 3.98 -6.54
N ALA A 11 -4.75 4.45 -7.76
CA ALA A 11 -3.59 3.96 -8.49
C ALA A 11 -2.33 4.27 -7.68
N CYS A 12 -1.45 3.28 -7.57
CA CYS A 12 -0.24 3.35 -6.75
C CYS A 12 0.87 2.57 -7.48
N PRO A 13 2.07 3.15 -7.69
CA PRO A 13 3.21 2.41 -8.20
C PRO A 13 3.72 1.39 -7.17
N VAL A 14 4.52 0.41 -7.61
CA VAL A 14 4.98 -0.70 -6.77
C VAL A 14 5.88 -0.25 -5.62
N GLU A 15 6.68 0.81 -5.82
CA GLU A 15 7.59 1.32 -4.78
C GLU A 15 6.90 2.25 -3.77
N GLU A 16 5.58 2.43 -3.86
CA GLU A 16 4.78 3.30 -2.99
C GLU A 16 3.70 2.54 -2.22
N PHE A 17 2.94 3.29 -1.40
CA PHE A 17 1.83 2.80 -0.61
C PHE A 17 0.70 3.83 -0.58
N VAL A 18 -0.49 3.38 -0.21
CA VAL A 18 -1.66 4.22 0.06
C VAL A 18 -2.10 4.02 1.50
N VAL A 19 -2.40 5.12 2.20
CA VAL A 19 -2.88 5.11 3.59
C VAL A 19 -4.25 5.77 3.71
N ASP A 20 -5.18 5.07 4.36
CA ASP A 20 -6.37 5.65 4.97
C ASP A 20 -6.07 5.89 6.46
N ARG A 21 -5.77 7.16 6.80
CA ARG A 21 -5.43 7.57 8.17
C ARG A 21 -6.63 7.52 9.12
N GLU A 22 -7.84 7.75 8.61
CA GLU A 22 -9.06 7.72 9.42
C GLU A 22 -9.34 6.28 9.91
N ARG A 23 -9.17 5.30 9.02
CA ARG A 23 -9.41 3.87 9.31
C ARG A 23 -8.16 3.10 9.71
N LYS A 24 -7.00 3.76 9.73
CA LYS A 24 -5.68 3.17 9.99
C LYS A 24 -5.36 1.97 9.09
N VAL A 25 -5.64 2.08 7.79
CA VAL A 25 -5.37 1.04 6.80
C VAL A 25 -4.24 1.49 5.88
N VAL A 26 -3.19 0.66 5.73
CA VAL A 26 -2.07 0.92 4.81
C VAL A 26 -2.01 -0.23 3.80
N THR A 27 -1.83 0.09 2.51
CA THR A 27 -1.78 -0.89 1.42
C THR A 27 -0.65 -0.57 0.44
N THR A 28 -0.05 -1.60 -0.18
CA THR A 28 0.94 -1.47 -1.25
C THR A 28 0.69 -2.53 -2.33
N PRO A 29 1.01 -2.27 -3.63
CA PRO A 29 0.70 -3.22 -4.71
C PRO A 29 1.47 -4.54 -4.66
N ALA A 30 2.73 -4.52 -4.18
CA ALA A 30 3.63 -5.67 -4.18
C ALA A 30 3.61 -6.42 -5.54
N TYR A 31 3.52 -7.74 -5.54
CA TYR A 31 3.53 -8.57 -6.74
C TYR A 31 2.30 -8.42 -7.65
N MET A 32 1.29 -7.62 -7.30
CA MET A 32 0.25 -7.25 -8.28
C MET A 32 0.83 -6.42 -9.42
N LEU A 33 1.91 -5.65 -9.18
CA LEU A 33 2.57 -4.80 -10.17
C LEU A 33 4.09 -4.98 -10.25
N GLY A 34 4.73 -5.51 -9.19
CA GLY A 34 6.18 -5.61 -9.09
C GLY A 34 6.78 -6.72 -9.95
N PRO A 35 7.77 -6.40 -10.82
CA PRO A 35 8.42 -7.39 -11.68
C PRO A 35 9.45 -8.25 -10.92
N GLY A 36 9.86 -7.85 -9.72
CA GLY A 36 10.81 -8.60 -8.91
C GLY A 36 10.93 -8.10 -7.47
N VAL A 37 11.72 -8.83 -6.69
CA VAL A 37 11.86 -8.64 -5.24
C VAL A 37 12.35 -7.24 -4.86
N LYS A 38 13.19 -6.61 -5.68
CA LYS A 38 13.78 -5.29 -5.40
C LYS A 38 12.69 -4.21 -5.31
N ASP A 39 11.81 -4.14 -6.30
CA ASP A 39 10.80 -3.09 -6.39
C ASP A 39 9.68 -3.34 -5.36
N VAL A 40 9.33 -4.62 -5.17
CA VAL A 40 8.36 -5.04 -4.14
C VAL A 40 8.87 -4.72 -2.73
N ALA A 41 10.14 -4.97 -2.44
CA ALA A 41 10.72 -4.68 -1.14
C ALA A 41 10.65 -3.17 -0.82
N ALA A 42 10.96 -2.31 -1.79
CA ALA A 42 10.89 -0.86 -1.62
C ALA A 42 9.49 -0.36 -1.21
N GLY A 43 8.43 -0.89 -1.84
CA GLY A 43 7.04 -0.56 -1.46
C GLY A 43 6.64 -1.12 -0.08
N ILE A 44 7.00 -2.37 0.21
CA ILE A 44 6.69 -3.01 1.50
C ILE A 44 7.38 -2.31 2.66
N GLU A 45 8.65 -1.96 2.53
CA GLU A 45 9.39 -1.25 3.59
C GLU A 45 8.69 0.06 3.98
N ARG A 46 8.29 0.87 2.98
CA ARG A 46 7.55 2.12 3.22
C ARG A 46 6.18 1.88 3.83
N CYS A 47 5.46 0.86 3.35
CA CYS A 47 4.16 0.46 3.91
C CYS A 47 4.28 0.11 5.40
N VAL A 48 5.32 -0.64 5.81
CA VAL A 48 5.55 -1.00 7.21
C VAL A 48 5.92 0.23 8.05
N GLN A 49 6.75 1.14 7.55
CA GLN A 49 7.08 2.39 8.26
C GLN A 49 5.82 3.22 8.55
N GLU A 50 4.89 3.33 7.60
CA GLU A 50 3.63 4.03 7.85
C GLU A 50 2.74 3.29 8.87
N VAL A 51 2.67 1.96 8.84
CA VAL A 51 1.95 1.18 9.87
C VAL A 51 2.51 1.49 11.26
N LEU A 52 3.83 1.50 11.42
CA LEU A 52 4.47 1.85 12.70
C LEU A 52 4.17 3.28 13.14
N ALA A 53 4.08 4.24 12.20
CA ALA A 53 3.73 5.62 12.48
C ALA A 53 2.27 5.78 12.99
N LEU A 54 1.36 4.87 12.63
CA LEU A 54 -0.06 4.89 13.06
C LEU A 54 -0.30 4.22 14.43
N CYS A 55 0.72 3.54 14.99
CA CYS A 55 0.69 2.87 16.29
C CYS A 55 0.95 3.82 17.48
N GLY A 56 1.17 5.12 17.21
CA GLY A 56 1.27 6.18 18.22
C GLY A 56 -0.08 6.70 18.72
#